data_AF-A0AAU4VF71-F1
#
_entry.id   AF-A0AAU4VF71-F1
#
_cell.length_a   1.000
_cell.length_b   1.000
_cell.length_c   1.000
_cell.angle_alpha   90.00
_cell.angle_beta   90.00
_cell.angle_gamma   90.00
#
_symmetry.space_group_name_H-M   'P 1'
#
loop_
_entity.id
_entity.type
_entity.pdbx_description
1 polymer ?
#
loop_
_entity_poly.entity_id
_entity_poly.type
_entity_poly.pdbx_seq_one_letter_code
_entity_poly.pdbx_strand_id
1 'polypeptide(L)'
;MIEPSSEDGRAIRRETERVVNEIAQGLRMLDDGAAWFSGLSPADRQEVLREIAGYAMQAHITAADGRAGVARSGVKPTANPSVMICMDPPRSGFAGLPADEHVKAFRVLVSVFAVADTRRRETYCKGTCGHAWHNLPAAAEEP
;
A
#
# COMPACT_ATOMS: atom_id res chain seq x y z
N MET A 1 12.86 -20.41 16.28
CA MET A 1 12.27 -19.17 15.75
C MET A 1 13.40 -18.43 15.08
N ILE A 2 13.41 -18.38 13.74
CA ILE A 2 14.43 -17.63 13.01
C ILE A 2 13.87 -16.21 12.93
N GLU A 3 14.43 -15.30 13.75
CA GLU A 3 14.18 -13.88 13.56
C GLU A 3 14.69 -13.51 12.16
N PRO A 4 13.92 -12.75 11.37
CA PRO A 4 14.40 -12.31 10.06
C PRO A 4 15.72 -11.57 10.26
N SER A 5 16.76 -11.96 9.52
CA SER A 5 18.05 -11.26 9.58
C SER A 5 17.80 -9.79 9.24
N SER A 6 18.55 -8.87 9.87
CA SER A 6 18.39 -7.42 9.66
C SER A 6 18.47 -7.01 8.17
N GLU A 7 19.15 -7.82 7.35
CA GLU A 7 19.22 -7.69 5.90
C GLU A 7 17.93 -8.09 5.19
N ASP A 8 17.29 -9.20 5.58
CA ASP A 8 16.00 -9.65 5.03
C ASP A 8 14.90 -8.63 5.31
N GLY A 9 14.86 -8.08 6.54
CA GLY A 9 13.95 -7.00 6.92
C GLY A 9 14.15 -5.71 6.12
N ARG A 10 15.39 -5.40 5.73
CA ARG A 10 15.69 -4.26 4.85
C ARG A 10 15.28 -4.52 3.41
N ALA A 11 15.48 -5.74 2.92
CA ALA A 11 15.10 -6.14 1.57
C ALA A 11 13.59 -6.10 1.37
N ILE A 12 12.81 -6.66 2.32
CA ILE A 12 11.34 -6.64 2.23
C ILE A 12 10.79 -5.21 2.26
N ARG A 13 11.39 -4.32 3.06
CA ARG A 13 10.98 -2.91 3.12
C ARG A 13 11.20 -2.18 1.78
N ARG A 14 12.36 -2.38 1.15
CA ARG A 14 12.64 -1.80 -0.18
C ARG A 14 11.70 -2.33 -1.26
N GLU A 15 11.43 -3.63 -1.24
CA GLU A 15 10.49 -4.24 -2.17
C GLU A 15 9.06 -3.75 -1.94
N THR A 16 8.66 -3.56 -0.67
CA THR A 16 7.37 -2.97 -0.30
C THR A 16 7.23 -1.56 -0.87
N GLU A 17 8.23 -0.70 -0.65
CA GLU A 17 8.26 0.66 -1.18
C GLU A 17 8.12 0.64 -2.71
N ARG A 18 8.86 -0.24 -3.40
CA ARG A 18 8.80 -0.38 -4.85
C ARG A 18 7.40 -0.79 -5.32
N VAL A 19 6.87 -1.90 -4.81
CA VAL A 19 5.57 -2.45 -5.23
C VAL A 19 4.45 -1.44 -4.99
N VAL A 20 4.43 -0.79 -3.83
CA VAL A 20 3.38 0.18 -3.46
C VAL A 20 3.44 1.40 -4.37
N ASN A 21 4.63 1.93 -4.64
CA ASN A 21 4.78 3.10 -5.53
C ASN A 21 4.48 2.77 -6.99
N GLU A 22 4.83 1.57 -7.47
CA GLU A 22 4.47 1.12 -8.82
C GLU A 22 2.94 1.02 -8.98
N ILE A 23 2.24 0.46 -7.98
CA ILE A 23 0.77 0.38 -8.01
C ILE A 23 0.14 1.77 -7.92
N ALA A 24 0.63 2.63 -7.02
CA ALA A 24 0.13 3.99 -6.87
C ALA A 24 0.27 4.84 -8.16
N GLN A 25 1.24 4.50 -9.00
CA GLN A 25 1.52 5.17 -10.28
C GLN A 25 0.97 4.43 -11.49
N GLY A 26 0.25 3.33 -11.29
CA GLY A 26 -0.31 2.53 -12.38
C GLY A 26 0.73 1.76 -13.21
N LEU A 27 1.97 1.65 -12.72
CA LEU A 27 3.05 0.87 -13.35
C LEU A 27 2.95 -0.62 -13.06
N ARG A 28 2.22 -1.01 -12.01
CA ARG A 28 1.91 -2.39 -11.63
C ARG A 28 0.42 -2.55 -11.36
N MET A 29 -0.19 -3.64 -11.84
CA MET A 29 -1.58 -3.93 -11.53
C MET A 29 -1.75 -4.34 -10.05
N LEU A 30 -2.90 -3.99 -9.46
CA LEU A 30 -3.20 -4.35 -8.07
C LEU A 30 -3.17 -5.87 -7.84
N ASP A 31 -3.60 -6.65 -8.83
CA ASP A 31 -3.61 -8.12 -8.74
C ASP A 31 -2.19 -8.71 -8.71
N ASP A 32 -1.26 -8.17 -9.50
CA ASP A 32 0.14 -8.58 -9.47
C ASP A 32 0.80 -8.25 -8.12
N GLY A 33 0.48 -7.07 -7.56
CA GLY A 33 0.88 -6.72 -6.20
C GLY A 33 0.32 -7.65 -5.14
N ALA A 34 -0.95 -8.02 -5.27
CA ALA A 34 -1.60 -8.95 -4.34
C ALA A 34 -1.04 -10.37 -4.45
N ALA A 35 -0.66 -10.81 -5.66
CA ALA A 35 0.00 -12.09 -5.88
C ALA A 35 1.40 -12.13 -5.21
N TRP A 36 2.20 -11.07 -5.41
CA TRP A 36 3.48 -10.90 -4.71
C TRP A 36 3.30 -10.97 -3.18
N PHE A 37 2.37 -10.18 -2.64
CA PHE A 37 2.09 -10.16 -1.20
C PHE A 37 1.62 -11.52 -0.67
N SER A 38 0.82 -12.24 -1.45
CA SER A 38 0.35 -13.59 -1.10
C SER A 38 1.47 -14.64 -1.12
N GLY A 39 2.58 -14.40 -1.82
CA GLY A 39 3.75 -15.28 -1.79
C GLY A 39 4.59 -15.16 -0.52
N LEU A 40 4.39 -14.11 0.28
CA LEU A 40 5.19 -13.81 1.47
C LEU A 40 4.84 -14.71 2.66
N SER A 41 5.79 -14.86 3.58
CA SER A 41 5.55 -15.50 4.87
C SER A 41 4.53 -14.71 5.71
N PRO A 42 3.83 -15.33 6.67
CA PRO A 42 2.89 -14.61 7.53
C PRO A 42 3.53 -13.43 8.29
N ALA A 43 4.78 -13.56 8.74
CA ALA A 43 5.50 -12.50 9.44
C ALA A 43 5.82 -11.32 8.49
N ASP A 44 6.27 -11.62 7.27
CA ASP A 44 6.56 -10.60 6.27
C ASP A 44 5.30 -9.87 5.82
N ARG A 45 4.16 -10.57 5.68
CA ARG A 45 2.88 -9.92 5.40
C ARG A 45 2.50 -8.90 6.47
N GLN A 46 2.73 -9.22 7.74
CA GLN A 46 2.48 -8.27 8.84
C GLN A 46 3.42 -7.07 8.77
N GLU A 47 4.69 -7.28 8.42
CA GLU A 47 5.67 -6.20 8.22
C GLU A 47 5.22 -5.26 7.11
N VAL A 48 4.88 -5.83 5.95
CA VAL A 48 4.40 -5.09 4.78
C VAL A 48 3.13 -4.29 5.12
N LEU A 49 2.15 -4.89 5.82
CA LEU A 49 0.95 -4.17 6.23
C LEU A 49 1.25 -3.00 7.18
N ARG A 50 2.23 -3.14 8.07
CA ARG A 50 2.67 -2.05 8.96
C ARG A 50 3.32 -0.91 8.18
N GLU A 51 4.20 -1.23 7.22
CA GLU A 51 4.84 -0.22 6.37
C GLU A 51 3.82 0.53 5.51
N ILE A 52 2.91 -0.17 4.82
CA ILE A 52 1.90 0.47 3.95
C ILE A 52 0.96 1.35 4.78
N ALA A 53 0.53 0.89 5.95
CA ALA A 53 -0.26 1.72 6.85
C ALA A 53 0.50 2.99 7.26
N GLY A 54 1.81 2.89 7.51
CA GLY A 54 2.69 4.04 7.73
C GLY A 54 2.69 5.02 6.56
N TYR A 55 2.85 4.54 5.32
CA TYR A 55 2.83 5.38 4.12
C TYR A 55 1.48 6.08 3.94
N ALA A 56 0.38 5.35 4.16
CA ALA A 56 -0.98 5.90 4.11
C ALA A 56 -1.18 7.03 5.13
N MET A 57 -0.70 6.85 6.37
CA MET A 57 -0.78 7.91 7.39
C MET A 57 0.09 9.13 7.04
N GLN A 58 1.29 8.92 6.50
CA GLN A 58 2.18 9.99 6.04
C GLN A 58 1.62 10.74 4.82
N ALA A 59 0.79 10.07 4.01
CA ALA A 59 0.00 10.67 2.94
C ALA A 59 -1.24 11.43 3.45
N HIS A 60 -1.46 11.47 4.77
CA HIS A 60 -2.60 12.12 5.42
C HIS A 60 -3.94 11.64 4.86
N ILE A 61 -4.12 10.33 4.78
CA ILE A 61 -5.38 9.75 4.30
C ILE A 61 -6.58 10.26 5.11
N THR A 62 -7.68 10.48 4.40
CA THR A 62 -8.97 10.87 4.95
C THR A 62 -9.98 9.73 4.81
N ALA A 63 -11.12 9.81 5.51
CA ALA A 63 -12.22 8.87 5.29
C ALA A 63 -12.76 8.90 3.84
N ALA A 64 -12.61 10.03 3.13
CA ALA A 64 -12.97 10.14 1.73
C ALA A 64 -11.99 9.35 0.83
N ASP A 65 -10.69 9.44 1.09
CA ASP A 65 -9.68 8.61 0.42
C ASP A 65 -9.93 7.12 0.72
N GLY A 66 -10.30 6.80 1.96
CA GLY A 66 -10.71 5.47 2.40
C GLY A 66 -11.84 4.89 1.52
N ARG A 67 -12.94 5.63 1.38
CA ARG A 67 -14.09 5.21 0.55
C ARG A 67 -13.71 5.06 -0.92
N ALA A 68 -12.96 6.01 -1.47
CA ALA A 68 -12.53 5.98 -2.86
C ALA A 68 -11.57 4.81 -3.15
N GLY A 69 -10.63 4.52 -2.24
CA GLY A 69 -9.72 3.39 -2.37
C GLY A 69 -10.42 2.04 -2.20
N VAL A 70 -11.38 1.92 -1.27
CA VAL A 70 -12.20 0.70 -1.14
C VAL A 70 -12.93 0.39 -2.44
N ALA A 71 -13.53 1.39 -3.10
CA ALA A 71 -14.19 1.21 -4.39
C ALA A 71 -13.27 0.69 -5.52
N ARG A 72 -11.96 0.97 -5.43
CA ARG A 72 -10.93 0.54 -6.41
C ARG A 72 -10.25 -0.78 -6.03
N SER A 73 -10.40 -1.24 -4.79
CA SER A 73 -9.66 -2.38 -4.25
C SER A 73 -10.16 -3.76 -4.68
N GLY A 74 -11.39 -3.85 -5.20
CA GLY A 74 -12.09 -5.12 -5.43
C GLY A 74 -12.51 -5.84 -4.14
N VAL A 75 -12.33 -5.23 -2.98
CA VAL A 75 -12.73 -5.77 -1.67
C VAL A 75 -14.12 -5.27 -1.31
N LYS A 76 -14.96 -6.14 -0.74
CA LYS A 76 -16.30 -5.76 -0.27
C LYS A 76 -16.22 -4.60 0.75
N PRO A 77 -17.12 -3.60 0.68
CA PRO A 77 -17.14 -2.51 1.66
C PRO A 77 -17.35 -2.97 3.11
N THR A 78 -17.94 -4.15 3.31
CA THR A 78 -18.21 -4.74 4.62
C THR A 78 -17.05 -5.58 5.18
N ALA A 79 -15.98 -5.79 4.42
CA ALA A 79 -14.79 -6.47 4.94
C ALA A 79 -14.13 -5.62 6.03
N ASN A 80 -13.53 -6.27 7.04
CA ASN A 80 -12.89 -5.59 8.16
C ASN A 80 -11.91 -4.47 7.73
N PRO A 81 -10.97 -4.69 6.79
CA PRO A 81 -10.06 -3.63 6.37
C PRO A 81 -10.77 -2.45 5.69
N SER A 82 -11.83 -2.71 4.91
CA SER A 82 -12.63 -1.67 4.25
C SER A 82 -13.33 -0.79 5.27
N VAL A 83 -13.92 -1.39 6.30
CA VAL A 83 -14.58 -0.67 7.39
C VAL A 83 -13.57 0.15 8.18
N MET A 84 -12.41 -0.43 8.54
CA MET A 84 -11.37 0.24 9.32
C MET A 84 -10.80 1.49 8.64
N ILE A 85 -10.54 1.44 7.33
CA ILE A 85 -9.97 2.56 6.60
C ILE A 85 -10.97 3.68 6.32
N CYS A 86 -12.27 3.37 6.35
CA CYS A 86 -13.36 4.35 6.13
C CYS A 86 -13.83 5.04 7.41
N MET A 87 -13.33 4.65 8.58
CA MET A 87 -13.59 5.35 9.84
C MET A 87 -12.97 6.74 9.86
N ASP A 88 -13.41 7.57 10.82
CA ASP A 88 -12.88 8.91 11.05
C ASP A 88 -12.44 9.05 12.52
N PRO A 89 -11.12 9.08 12.81
CA PRO A 89 -10.01 8.93 11.86
C PRO A 89 -9.85 7.48 11.33
N PRO A 90 -9.23 7.29 10.16
CA PRO A 90 -8.88 5.96 9.65
C PRO A 90 -8.00 5.18 10.64
N ARG A 91 -8.27 3.89 10.83
CA ARG A 91 -7.48 3.04 11.74
C ARG A 91 -6.28 2.42 11.01
N SER A 92 -5.19 2.15 11.73
CA SER A 92 -3.93 1.61 11.17
C SER A 92 -3.59 0.16 11.57
N GLY A 93 -4.41 -0.49 12.42
CA GLY A 93 -4.14 -1.81 13.00
C GLY A 93 -4.28 -3.02 12.06
N PHE A 94 -3.95 -2.89 10.77
CA PHE A 94 -4.18 -3.92 9.75
C PHE A 94 -3.34 -5.18 9.93
N ALA A 95 -2.10 -5.06 10.41
CA ALA A 95 -1.23 -6.22 10.65
C ALA A 95 -1.69 -7.11 11.81
N GLY A 96 -2.59 -6.61 12.67
CA GLY A 96 -3.22 -7.37 13.75
C GLY A 96 -4.49 -8.11 13.32
N LEU A 97 -4.92 -7.98 12.05
CA LEU A 97 -6.06 -8.73 11.54
C LEU A 97 -5.73 -10.24 11.43
N PRO A 98 -6.76 -11.11 11.45
CA PRO A 98 -6.62 -12.51 11.08
C PRO A 98 -5.91 -12.70 9.73
N ALA A 99 -5.13 -13.77 9.59
CA ALA A 99 -4.28 -14.00 8.42
C ALA A 99 -5.06 -14.09 7.09
N ASP A 100 -6.30 -14.56 7.13
CA ASP A 100 -7.23 -14.63 5.99
C ASP A 100 -7.76 -13.26 5.55
N GLU A 101 -7.61 -12.23 6.37
CA GLU A 101 -7.92 -10.84 6.03
C GLU A 101 -6.72 -10.07 5.44
N HIS A 102 -5.49 -10.59 5.54
CA HIS A 102 -4.27 -9.86 5.15
C HIS A 102 -4.26 -9.46 3.68
N VAL A 103 -4.69 -10.34 2.77
CA VAL A 103 -4.73 -10.03 1.34
C VAL A 103 -5.75 -8.91 1.06
N LYS A 104 -6.90 -8.93 1.74
CA LYS A 104 -7.91 -7.86 1.63
C LYS A 104 -7.35 -6.55 2.19
N ALA A 105 -6.65 -6.61 3.32
CA ALA A 105 -6.01 -5.46 3.95
C ALA A 105 -4.97 -4.83 3.03
N PHE A 106 -4.11 -5.63 2.39
CA PHE A 106 -3.15 -5.17 1.40
C PHE A 106 -3.84 -4.43 0.26
N ARG A 107 -4.86 -5.05 -0.36
CA ARG A 107 -5.58 -4.44 -1.49
C ARG A 107 -6.22 -3.10 -1.13
N VAL A 108 -6.86 -3.04 0.04
CA VAL A 108 -7.50 -1.81 0.53
C VAL A 108 -6.45 -0.73 0.81
N LEU A 109 -5.41 -1.06 1.58
CA LEU A 109 -4.38 -0.10 1.98
C LEU A 109 -3.66 0.51 0.78
N VAL A 110 -3.22 -0.32 -0.18
CA VAL A 110 -2.52 0.17 -1.37
C VAL A 110 -3.44 1.03 -2.24
N SER A 111 -4.71 0.63 -2.39
CA SER A 111 -5.68 1.42 -3.17
C SER A 111 -5.97 2.78 -2.52
N VAL A 112 -6.09 2.83 -1.19
CA VAL A 112 -6.30 4.08 -0.45
C VAL A 112 -5.05 4.96 -0.46
N PHE A 113 -3.87 4.36 -0.30
CA PHE A 113 -2.60 5.05 -0.46
C PHE A 113 -2.51 5.69 -1.86
N ALA A 114 -2.80 4.96 -2.93
CA ALA A 114 -2.77 5.47 -4.30
C ALA A 114 -3.68 6.70 -4.51
N VAL A 115 -4.89 6.68 -3.92
CA VAL A 115 -5.82 7.82 -3.96
C VAL A 115 -5.25 9.03 -3.21
N ALA A 116 -4.81 8.82 -1.97
CA ALA A 116 -4.29 9.91 -1.14
C ALA A 116 -2.99 10.49 -1.72
N ASP A 117 -2.14 9.63 -2.28
CA ASP A 117 -0.89 10.02 -2.93
C ASP A 117 -1.16 10.85 -4.19
N THR A 118 -2.09 10.42 -5.04
CA THR A 118 -2.52 11.19 -6.22
C THR A 118 -3.06 12.56 -5.81
N ARG A 119 -3.97 12.61 -4.82
CA ARG A 119 -4.48 13.88 -4.27
C ARG A 119 -3.33 14.76 -3.79
N ARG A 120 -2.37 14.20 -3.06
CA ARG A 120 -1.20 14.93 -2.54
C ARG A 120 -0.33 15.49 -3.68
N ARG A 121 -0.10 14.70 -4.74
CA ARG A 121 0.65 15.12 -5.93
C ARG A 121 -0.02 16.27 -6.65
N GLU A 122 -1.33 16.20 -6.85
CA GLU A 122 -2.13 17.23 -7.53
C GLU A 122 -2.24 18.53 -6.73
N THR A 123 -2.32 18.44 -5.41
CA THR A 123 -2.54 19.60 -4.53
C THR A 123 -1.26 20.29 -4.09
N TYR A 124 -0.24 19.53 -3.66
CA TYR A 124 0.98 20.08 -3.06
C TYR A 124 2.18 20.03 -4.00
N CYS A 125 2.35 18.96 -4.76
CA CYS A 125 3.53 18.81 -5.61
C CYS A 125 3.41 19.58 -6.93
N LYS A 126 2.22 19.60 -7.56
CA LYS A 126 1.96 20.33 -8.82
C LYS A 126 3.04 20.10 -9.90
N GLY A 127 3.59 18.89 -9.98
CA GLY A 127 4.63 18.53 -10.96
C GLY A 127 6.05 19.02 -10.66
N THR A 128 6.32 19.64 -9.50
CA THR A 128 7.67 20.16 -9.16
C THR A 128 8.46 19.24 -8.22
N CYS A 129 7.96 18.04 -7.94
CA CYS A 129 8.55 17.18 -6.94
C CYS A 129 9.68 16.30 -7.50
N GLY A 130 10.90 16.47 -6.99
CA GLY A 130 12.08 15.69 -7.36
C GLY A 130 12.30 14.42 -6.54
N HIS A 131 11.33 13.97 -5.73
CA HIS A 131 11.50 12.73 -4.96
C HIS A 131 11.57 11.52 -5.88
N ALA A 132 12.49 10.59 -5.59
CA ALA A 132 12.70 9.39 -6.41
C ALA A 132 11.43 8.53 -6.52
N TRP A 133 10.64 8.42 -5.46
CA TRP A 133 9.39 7.65 -5.45
C TRP A 133 8.24 8.31 -6.23
N HIS A 134 8.36 9.59 -6.60
CA HIS A 134 7.46 10.27 -7.55
C HIS A 134 7.92 10.18 -9.01
N ASN A 135 9.17 9.78 -9.25
CA ASN A 135 9.81 9.75 -10.56
C ASN A 135 10.36 8.34 -10.81
N LEU A 136 9.51 7.33 -10.64
CA LEU A 136 9.90 5.98 -11.01
C LEU A 136 10.13 5.94 -12.53
N PRO A 137 11.25 5.39 -13.01
CA PRO A 137 11.44 5.22 -14.44
C PRO A 137 10.32 4.33 -14.98
N ALA A 138 9.68 4.75 -16.08
CA ALA A 138 8.91 3.82 -16.88
C ALA A 138 9.85 2.65 -17.24
N ALA A 139 9.35 1.41 -17.16
CA ALA A 139 10.14 0.24 -17.52
C ALA A 139 10.85 0.52 -18.85
N ALA A 140 12.18 0.43 -18.85
CA ALA A 140 12.95 0.65 -20.06
C ALA A 140 12.41 -0.29 -21.13
N GLU A 141 11.86 0.27 -22.21
CA GLU A 141 11.74 -0.47 -23.47
C GLU A 141 13.17 -0.85 -23.86
N GLU A 142 13.52 -2.12 -23.66
CA GLU A 142 14.73 -2.69 -24.23
C GLU A 142 14.54 -2.73 -25.76
N PRO A 143 15.52 -2.23 -26.55
CA PRO A 143 15.45 -2.21 -28.01
C PRO A 143 15.56 -3.61 -28.65
#